data_AF-A0A2G1DG06-F1
#
_entry.id   AF-A0A2G1DG06-F1
#
_cell.length_a   1.000
_cell.length_b   1.000
_cell.length_c   1.000
_cell.angle_alpha   90.00
_cell.angle_beta   90.00
_cell.angle_gamma   90.00
#
_symmetry.space_group_name_H-M   'P 1'
#
loop_
_entity.id
_entity.type
_entity.pdbx_description
1 polymer ?
#
loop_
_entity_poly.entity_id
_entity_poly.type
_entity_poly.pdbx_seq_one_letter_code
_entity_poly.pdbx_strand_id
1 'polypeptide(L)'
;MDHFTKSHHDLSIEEKREIYSQFQDFKNTFLEQGVSYFDKTIVLFDNDDVFDDFESRIIKGYDSSSDNNLDKYLHQLNNASSKFRHFFANLIWLYNFPIRNESKLRKTKINEIALFLNTSDFSIIEPKIPSEGILNYGNLYHSKYADINFIYFFVKHYKQTNRSYNDIINNIDINTLTKEISSENLPNRTTLPSIHILNYLFSPDLYEPIGSREDKQKIVTSFMGDYDIDCLDEDLRNIRINNGLKDSDSLFLIAMEFNGKLKKRKKESLPNILKKAFINHTKKSRKIKDINTKDRDKRFNLEKQEKENKCKILNGLRAEELVYQYELKRINKSKLVNLLTRMDKFNNLSNIHKDIDLIIHYSKNIYAKAPFDILSHRNDNILYIEVKSTTSDVIFFSLNEIIFAYENYNNYEVRIVKDDEIYIFELEKDILKSIYQTIDKTPYTIENISLRVNFL
;
A
#
# COMPACT_ATOMS: atom_id res chain seq x y z
N MET A 1 -46.22 -17.35 7.47
CA MET A 1 -46.07 -16.02 6.84
C MET A 1 -45.04 -15.29 7.70
N ASP A 2 -43.78 -15.70 7.57
CA ASP A 2 -42.66 -15.15 8.33
C ASP A 2 -41.63 -14.66 7.32
N HIS A 3 -41.91 -13.49 6.75
CA HIS A 3 -40.91 -12.71 6.03
C HIS A 3 -40.02 -12.01 7.06
N PHE A 4 -39.14 -12.79 7.68
CA PHE A 4 -37.92 -12.21 8.25
C PHE A 4 -37.04 -11.78 7.07
N THR A 5 -37.10 -10.48 6.76
CA THR A 5 -36.13 -9.79 5.91
C THR A 5 -34.73 -10.14 6.41
N LYS A 6 -33.93 -10.77 5.56
CA LYS A 6 -32.49 -10.94 5.77
C LYS A 6 -31.93 -9.58 6.19
N SER A 7 -31.40 -9.48 7.40
CA SER A 7 -30.60 -8.31 7.79
C SER A 7 -29.57 -8.07 6.71
N HIS A 8 -29.58 -6.87 6.13
CA HIS A 8 -28.79 -6.43 4.97
C HIS A 8 -27.26 -6.37 5.22
N HIS A 9 -26.80 -6.94 6.32
CA HIS A 9 -25.42 -6.97 6.78
C HIS A 9 -24.91 -8.40 6.72
N ASP A 10 -24.37 -8.76 5.56
CA ASP A 10 -23.14 -9.54 5.37
C ASP A 10 -23.13 -10.12 3.95
N LEU A 11 -22.33 -9.53 3.07
CA LEU A 11 -21.98 -10.18 1.80
C LEU A 11 -21.35 -11.54 2.14
N SER A 12 -21.79 -12.59 1.46
CA SER A 12 -21.14 -13.90 1.52
C SER A 12 -19.69 -13.79 1.08
N ILE A 13 -18.88 -14.77 1.49
CA ILE A 13 -17.48 -14.84 1.08
C ILE A 13 -17.38 -14.88 -0.46
N GLU A 14 -18.29 -15.62 -1.11
CA GLU A 14 -18.39 -15.73 -2.56
C GLU A 14 -18.70 -14.39 -3.24
N GLU A 15 -19.63 -13.59 -2.70
CA GLU A 15 -19.95 -12.26 -3.23
C GLU A 15 -18.77 -11.30 -3.04
N LYS A 16 -18.12 -11.30 -1.88
CA LYS A 16 -16.91 -10.49 -1.63
C LYS A 16 -15.79 -10.87 -2.62
N ARG A 17 -15.60 -12.16 -2.89
CA ARG A 17 -14.64 -12.68 -3.86
C ARG A 17 -14.92 -12.19 -5.28
N GLU A 18 -16.17 -12.28 -5.73
CA GLU A 18 -16.57 -11.86 -7.07
C GLU A 18 -16.30 -10.37 -7.28
N ILE A 19 -16.72 -9.54 -6.31
CA ILE A 19 -16.51 -8.09 -6.34
C ILE A 19 -15.01 -7.78 -6.44
N TYR A 20 -14.18 -8.35 -5.57
CA TYR A 20 -12.74 -8.09 -5.63
C TYR A 20 -12.05 -8.63 -6.88
N SER A 21 -12.49 -9.78 -7.40
CA SER A 21 -11.96 -10.31 -8.66
C SER A 21 -12.18 -9.32 -9.81
N GLN A 22 -13.38 -8.73 -9.89
CA GLN A 22 -13.67 -7.68 -10.87
C GLN A 22 -12.82 -6.41 -10.65
N PHE A 23 -12.63 -5.99 -9.39
CA PHE A 23 -11.72 -4.88 -9.09
C PHE A 23 -10.28 -5.16 -9.55
N GLN A 24 -9.77 -6.37 -9.33
CA GLN A 24 -8.42 -6.74 -9.75
C GLN A 24 -8.29 -6.78 -11.28
N ASP A 25 -9.30 -7.29 -11.99
CA ASP A 25 -9.33 -7.26 -13.46
C ASP A 25 -9.38 -5.82 -13.99
N PHE A 26 -10.19 -4.95 -13.37
CA PHE A 26 -10.19 -3.51 -13.66
C PHE A 26 -8.82 -2.88 -13.42
N LYS A 27 -8.25 -3.06 -12.23
CA LYS A 27 -6.93 -2.54 -11.85
C LYS A 27 -5.87 -2.97 -12.86
N ASN A 28 -5.80 -4.26 -13.17
CA ASN A 28 -4.81 -4.78 -14.11
C ASN A 28 -5.01 -4.24 -15.54
N THR A 29 -6.26 -4.07 -15.98
CA THR A 29 -6.55 -3.58 -17.34
C THR A 29 -6.31 -2.08 -17.45
N PHE A 30 -6.91 -1.28 -16.56
CA PHE A 30 -6.88 0.17 -16.62
C PHE A 30 -5.58 0.76 -16.04
N LEU A 31 -5.20 0.37 -14.82
CA LEU A 31 -4.05 0.97 -14.14
C LEU A 31 -2.71 0.34 -14.57
N GLU A 32 -2.63 -0.98 -14.73
CA GLU A 32 -1.35 -1.63 -15.09
C GLU A 32 -1.11 -1.65 -16.60
N GLN A 33 -2.02 -2.25 -17.38
CA GLN A 33 -1.88 -2.37 -18.83
C GLN A 33 -2.13 -1.04 -19.55
N GLY A 34 -2.88 -0.14 -18.92
CA GLY A 34 -3.12 1.18 -19.47
C GLY A 34 -4.07 1.22 -20.65
N VAL A 35 -5.01 0.27 -20.71
CA VAL A 35 -6.04 0.18 -21.74
C VAL A 35 -7.42 0.33 -21.11
N SER A 36 -8.42 0.62 -21.93
CA SER A 36 -9.79 0.75 -21.43
C SER A 36 -10.35 -0.57 -20.91
N TYR A 37 -10.99 -0.55 -19.74
CA TYR A 37 -11.66 -1.73 -19.21
C TYR A 37 -12.82 -2.22 -20.10
N PHE A 38 -13.47 -1.31 -20.81
CA PHE A 38 -14.61 -1.63 -21.67
C PHE A 38 -14.19 -2.13 -23.05
N ASP A 39 -13.00 -1.75 -23.52
CA ASP A 39 -12.42 -2.14 -24.80
C ASP A 39 -10.89 -2.12 -24.69
N LYS A 40 -10.29 -3.31 -24.65
CA LYS A 40 -8.84 -3.49 -24.45
C LYS A 40 -8.01 -3.07 -25.67
N THR A 41 -8.64 -2.79 -26.82
CA THR A 41 -7.94 -2.29 -28.02
C THR A 41 -7.64 -0.79 -27.93
N ILE A 42 -8.34 -0.07 -27.05
CA ILE A 42 -8.14 1.35 -26.83
C ILE A 42 -7.06 1.56 -25.76
N VAL A 43 -5.88 1.98 -26.21
CA VAL A 43 -4.78 2.39 -25.34
C VAL A 43 -5.05 3.81 -24.81
N LEU A 44 -4.90 4.00 -23.51
CA LEU A 44 -5.25 5.26 -22.83
C LEU A 44 -4.05 6.10 -22.43
N PHE A 45 -2.90 5.47 -22.14
CA PHE A 45 -1.72 6.14 -21.57
C PHE A 45 -0.46 5.94 -22.42
N ASP A 46 -0.64 5.89 -23.74
CA ASP A 46 0.42 6.02 -24.74
C ASP A 46 0.96 7.46 -24.85
N ASN A 47 0.18 8.44 -24.39
CA ASN A 47 0.54 9.84 -24.27
C ASN A 47 -0.33 10.53 -23.19
N ASP A 48 -0.14 11.84 -22.99
CA ASP A 48 -0.86 12.62 -21.97
C ASP A 48 -2.24 13.15 -22.44
N ASP A 49 -2.68 12.85 -23.67
CA ASP A 49 -3.89 13.43 -24.28
C ASP A 49 -5.14 13.26 -23.42
N VAL A 50 -5.30 12.10 -22.76
CA VAL A 50 -6.46 11.85 -21.89
C VAL A 50 -6.45 12.71 -20.63
N PHE A 51 -5.26 13.07 -20.14
CA PHE A 51 -5.10 13.96 -19.01
C PHE A 51 -5.39 15.39 -19.43
N ASP A 52 -4.85 15.83 -20.56
CA ASP A 52 -5.07 17.17 -21.12
C ASP A 52 -6.55 17.40 -21.48
N ASP A 53 -7.21 16.41 -22.10
CA ASP A 53 -8.65 16.47 -22.39
C ASP A 53 -9.47 16.57 -21.10
N PHE A 54 -9.08 15.85 -20.04
CA PHE A 54 -9.79 15.91 -18.76
C PHE A 54 -9.69 17.31 -18.13
N GLU A 55 -8.48 17.86 -18.03
CA GLU A 55 -8.26 19.18 -17.43
C GLU A 55 -8.98 20.26 -18.21
N SER A 56 -8.92 20.20 -19.54
CA SER A 56 -9.59 21.14 -20.43
C SER A 56 -11.11 21.07 -20.32
N ARG A 57 -11.69 19.87 -20.37
CA ARG A 57 -13.16 19.68 -20.49
C ARG A 57 -13.88 19.65 -19.16
N ILE A 58 -13.27 19.06 -18.13
CA ILE A 58 -13.94 18.79 -16.84
C ILE A 58 -13.56 19.83 -15.79
N ILE A 59 -12.27 20.18 -15.70
CA ILE A 59 -11.78 21.09 -14.66
C ILE A 59 -11.91 22.56 -15.10
N LYS A 60 -11.30 22.90 -16.24
CA LYS A 60 -11.38 24.25 -16.82
C LYS A 60 -12.75 24.52 -17.43
N GLY A 61 -13.31 23.54 -18.12
CA GLY A 61 -14.67 23.56 -18.66
C GLY A 61 -15.75 23.24 -17.63
N TYR A 62 -15.53 23.52 -16.35
CA TYR A 62 -16.50 23.21 -15.29
C TYR A 62 -17.87 23.79 -15.59
N ASP A 63 -18.90 22.95 -15.53
CA ASP A 63 -20.28 23.34 -15.74
C ASP A 63 -20.93 23.74 -14.40
N SER A 64 -21.03 25.06 -14.18
CA SER A 64 -21.64 25.66 -12.99
C SER A 64 -23.18 25.79 -13.09
N SER A 65 -23.82 25.24 -14.11
CA SER A 65 -25.28 25.26 -14.25
C SER A 65 -25.99 24.55 -13.09
N SER A 66 -27.31 24.70 -13.01
CA SER A 66 -28.13 23.95 -12.04
C SER A 66 -28.44 22.52 -12.48
N ASP A 67 -27.93 22.09 -13.64
CA ASP A 67 -28.23 20.77 -14.19
C ASP A 67 -27.67 19.65 -13.30
N ASN A 68 -28.26 18.46 -13.42
CA ASN A 68 -27.76 17.31 -12.68
C ASN A 68 -26.37 16.90 -13.22
N ASN A 69 -25.59 16.18 -12.39
CA ASN A 69 -24.22 15.81 -12.76
C ASN A 69 -24.13 14.95 -14.04
N LEU A 70 -25.16 14.17 -14.39
CA LEU A 70 -25.12 13.36 -15.62
C LEU A 70 -25.15 14.27 -16.84
N ASP A 71 -26.08 15.20 -16.89
CA ASP A 71 -26.25 16.12 -18.01
C ASP A 71 -25.03 17.03 -18.20
N LYS A 72 -24.48 17.55 -17.09
CA LYS A 72 -23.22 18.31 -17.10
C LYS A 72 -22.07 17.55 -17.75
N TYR A 73 -21.84 16.31 -17.33
CA TYR A 73 -20.76 15.50 -17.92
C TYR A 73 -21.04 15.13 -19.38
N LEU A 74 -22.29 14.88 -19.76
CA LEU A 74 -22.64 14.64 -21.17
C LEU A 74 -22.36 15.87 -22.04
N HIS A 75 -22.65 17.06 -21.53
CA HIS A 75 -22.31 18.32 -22.20
C HIS A 75 -20.79 18.48 -22.34
N GLN A 76 -20.02 18.27 -21.27
CA GLN A 76 -18.55 18.38 -21.28
C GLN A 76 -17.87 17.31 -22.16
N LEU A 77 -18.50 16.14 -22.33
CA LEU A 77 -18.06 15.07 -23.22
C LEU A 77 -18.52 15.27 -24.67
N ASN A 78 -19.25 16.34 -24.99
CA ASN A 78 -19.67 16.59 -26.35
C ASN A 78 -18.45 16.72 -27.27
N ASN A 79 -18.50 16.06 -28.44
CA ASN A 79 -17.38 15.95 -29.38
C ASN A 79 -16.05 15.43 -28.79
N ALA A 80 -16.09 14.74 -27.65
CA ALA A 80 -14.92 14.06 -27.10
C ALA A 80 -14.48 12.88 -28.00
N SER A 81 -13.17 12.64 -28.04
CA SER A 81 -12.60 11.46 -28.69
C SER A 81 -13.09 10.16 -28.02
N SER A 82 -13.11 9.06 -28.78
CA SER A 82 -13.42 7.74 -28.22
C SER A 82 -12.45 7.39 -27.07
N LYS A 83 -11.16 7.66 -27.25
CA LYS A 83 -10.12 7.48 -26.22
C LYS A 83 -10.47 8.20 -24.92
N PHE A 84 -10.86 9.48 -24.98
CA PHE A 84 -11.23 10.25 -23.79
C PHE A 84 -12.53 9.77 -23.15
N ARG A 85 -13.55 9.43 -23.94
CA ARG A 85 -14.81 8.86 -23.43
C ARG A 85 -14.57 7.57 -22.66
N HIS A 86 -13.70 6.71 -23.19
CA HIS A 86 -13.28 5.50 -22.52
C HIS A 86 -12.50 5.79 -21.24
N PHE A 87 -11.54 6.72 -21.25
CA PHE A 87 -10.86 7.16 -20.02
C PHE A 87 -11.85 7.63 -18.96
N PHE A 88 -12.76 8.54 -19.30
CA PHE A 88 -13.76 9.07 -18.38
C PHE A 88 -14.69 7.99 -17.84
N ALA A 89 -15.14 7.07 -18.69
CA ALA A 89 -15.98 5.94 -18.27
C ALA A 89 -15.28 5.02 -17.25
N ASN A 90 -13.95 4.84 -17.33
CA ASN A 90 -13.20 4.08 -16.33
C ASN A 90 -13.16 4.82 -14.96
N LEU A 91 -13.07 6.15 -14.94
CA LEU A 91 -13.16 6.93 -13.69
C LEU A 91 -14.56 6.81 -13.05
N ILE A 92 -15.60 6.89 -13.88
CA ILE A 92 -17.00 6.71 -13.44
C ILE A 92 -17.23 5.29 -12.93
N TRP A 93 -16.64 4.28 -13.58
CA TRP A 93 -16.68 2.91 -13.10
C TRP A 93 -16.11 2.82 -11.69
N LEU A 94 -14.90 3.37 -11.46
CA LEU A 94 -14.23 3.31 -10.16
C LEU A 94 -15.00 4.09 -9.07
N TYR A 95 -15.65 5.20 -9.43
CA TYR A 95 -16.54 5.94 -8.54
C TYR A 95 -17.77 5.12 -8.13
N ASN A 96 -18.42 4.45 -9.09
CA ASN A 96 -19.67 3.72 -8.86
C ASN A 96 -19.48 2.27 -8.35
N PHE A 97 -18.33 1.66 -8.63
CA PHE A 97 -18.03 0.25 -8.34
C PHE A 97 -18.22 -0.12 -6.86
N PRO A 98 -17.68 0.64 -5.89
CA PRO A 98 -17.68 0.23 -4.49
C PRO A 98 -19.07 0.37 -3.84
N ILE A 99 -19.99 1.10 -4.47
CA ILE A 99 -21.26 1.53 -3.89
C ILE A 99 -22.31 0.42 -3.89
N ARG A 100 -22.67 -0.06 -2.70
CA ARG A 100 -23.87 -0.86 -2.41
C ARG A 100 -24.99 0.10 -2.05
N ASN A 101 -25.81 0.48 -3.03
CA ASN A 101 -26.91 1.41 -2.80
C ASN A 101 -28.19 0.87 -3.44
N GLU A 102 -29.22 0.65 -2.61
CA GLU A 102 -30.56 0.23 -3.02
C GLU A 102 -31.23 1.24 -3.98
N SER A 103 -30.90 2.54 -3.87
CA SER A 103 -31.45 3.59 -4.73
C SER A 103 -30.78 3.69 -6.11
N LYS A 104 -29.54 3.21 -6.25
CA LYS A 104 -28.82 3.13 -7.53
C LYS A 104 -28.74 1.68 -8.00
N LEU A 105 -29.82 1.25 -8.65
CA LEU A 105 -29.89 -0.04 -9.32
C LEU A 105 -28.70 -0.24 -10.26
N ARG A 106 -28.18 -1.48 -10.34
CA ARG A 106 -27.13 -1.89 -11.28
C ARG A 106 -27.38 -1.36 -12.70
N LYS A 107 -28.64 -1.39 -13.14
CA LYS A 107 -29.10 -0.87 -14.44
C LYS A 107 -28.76 0.62 -14.63
N THR A 108 -28.88 1.45 -13.60
CA THR A 108 -28.52 2.87 -13.67
C THR A 108 -27.03 3.06 -13.88
N LYS A 109 -26.17 2.27 -13.22
CA LYS A 109 -24.72 2.30 -13.41
C LYS A 109 -24.33 1.88 -14.84
N ILE A 110 -24.96 0.82 -15.35
CA ILE A 110 -24.78 0.34 -16.72
C ILE A 110 -25.16 1.42 -17.73
N ASN A 111 -26.35 2.01 -17.57
CA ASN A 111 -26.84 3.07 -18.46
C ASN A 111 -25.94 4.31 -18.43
N GLU A 112 -25.49 4.73 -17.25
CA GLU A 112 -24.60 5.87 -17.09
C GLU A 112 -23.27 5.65 -17.83
N ILE A 113 -22.66 4.47 -17.69
CA ILE A 113 -21.43 4.12 -18.42
C ILE A 113 -21.68 4.06 -19.93
N ALA A 114 -22.81 3.47 -20.36
CA ALA A 114 -23.18 3.40 -21.77
C ALA A 114 -23.31 4.80 -22.41
N LEU A 115 -23.92 5.75 -21.70
CA LEU A 115 -24.05 7.13 -22.14
C LEU A 115 -22.68 7.81 -22.28
N PHE A 116 -21.76 7.64 -21.32
CA PHE A 116 -20.42 8.24 -21.40
C PHE A 116 -19.57 7.63 -22.52
N LEU A 117 -19.66 6.31 -22.71
CA LEU A 117 -19.05 5.61 -23.83
C LEU A 117 -19.69 5.93 -25.19
N ASN A 118 -20.91 6.50 -25.19
CA ASN A 118 -21.73 6.72 -26.38
C ASN A 118 -21.98 5.41 -27.15
N THR A 119 -22.37 4.35 -26.44
CA THR A 119 -22.65 3.03 -27.01
C THR A 119 -24.04 2.53 -26.62
N SER A 120 -24.69 1.82 -27.54
CA SER A 120 -25.92 1.06 -27.28
C SER A 120 -25.66 -0.41 -27.01
N ASP A 121 -24.40 -0.87 -27.14
CA ASP A 121 -24.03 -2.26 -26.87
C ASP A 121 -23.78 -2.45 -25.37
N PHE A 122 -24.82 -2.87 -24.67
CA PHE A 122 -24.73 -3.18 -23.24
C PHE A 122 -23.91 -4.43 -22.94
N SER A 123 -23.68 -5.32 -23.93
CA SER A 123 -22.98 -6.60 -23.71
C SER A 123 -21.52 -6.41 -23.30
N ILE A 124 -20.89 -5.30 -23.71
CA ILE A 124 -19.52 -4.96 -23.30
C ILE A 124 -19.44 -4.33 -21.90
N ILE A 125 -20.55 -3.86 -21.35
CA ILE A 125 -20.63 -3.16 -20.05
C ILE A 125 -21.16 -4.09 -18.97
N GLU A 126 -22.29 -4.77 -19.20
CA GLU A 126 -23.00 -5.53 -18.17
C GLU A 126 -22.11 -6.52 -17.41
N PRO A 127 -21.26 -7.35 -18.05
CA PRO A 127 -20.41 -8.30 -17.35
C PRO A 127 -19.35 -7.64 -16.46
N LYS A 128 -19.06 -6.36 -16.68
CA LYS A 128 -18.05 -5.57 -15.97
C LYS A 128 -18.63 -4.77 -14.81
N ILE A 129 -19.95 -4.80 -14.59
CA ILE A 129 -20.63 -4.12 -13.48
C ILE A 129 -21.15 -5.16 -12.50
N PRO A 130 -20.64 -5.20 -11.26
CA PRO A 130 -21.08 -6.17 -10.27
C PRO A 130 -22.54 -5.92 -9.90
N SER A 131 -23.23 -6.98 -9.46
CA SER A 131 -24.60 -6.90 -8.93
C SER A 131 -24.68 -6.07 -7.65
N GLU A 132 -23.67 -6.18 -6.80
CA GLU A 132 -23.56 -5.52 -5.50
C GLU A 132 -22.22 -4.77 -5.37
N GLY A 133 -22.21 -3.70 -4.59
CA GLY A 133 -20.98 -3.04 -4.15
C GLY A 133 -20.50 -3.59 -2.80
N ILE A 134 -19.32 -3.16 -2.36
CA ILE A 134 -18.71 -3.61 -1.10
C ILE A 134 -18.95 -2.67 0.08
N LEU A 135 -19.48 -1.47 -0.17
CA LEU A 135 -19.64 -0.38 0.79
C LEU A 135 -21.05 0.19 0.75
N ASN A 136 -21.69 0.38 1.90
CA ASN A 136 -22.85 1.25 1.98
C ASN A 136 -22.37 2.70 2.19
N TYR A 137 -22.88 3.62 1.39
CA TYR A 137 -22.51 5.04 1.43
C TYR A 137 -23.29 5.85 2.49
N GLY A 138 -24.33 5.28 3.11
CA GLY A 138 -25.16 6.01 4.07
C GLY A 138 -25.77 7.29 3.47
N ASN A 139 -26.02 8.29 4.32
CA ASN A 139 -26.56 9.61 3.94
C ASN A 139 -25.45 10.64 3.63
N LEU A 140 -24.36 10.21 3.01
CA LEU A 140 -23.26 11.13 2.71
C LEU A 140 -23.69 12.17 1.66
N TYR A 141 -23.41 13.45 1.95
CA TYR A 141 -23.64 14.54 1.01
C TYR A 141 -22.46 14.59 0.02
N HIS A 142 -22.73 14.35 -1.26
CA HIS A 142 -21.67 14.13 -2.26
C HIS A 142 -21.56 15.26 -3.28
N SER A 143 -20.33 15.71 -3.51
CA SER A 143 -19.97 16.35 -4.77
C SER A 143 -19.36 15.28 -5.68
N LYS A 144 -20.19 14.68 -6.56
CA LYS A 144 -19.70 13.77 -7.61
C LYS A 144 -18.57 14.40 -8.42
N TYR A 145 -18.61 15.72 -8.60
CA TYR A 145 -17.53 16.48 -9.23
C TYR A 145 -16.21 16.37 -8.47
N ALA A 146 -16.23 16.62 -7.16
CA ALA A 146 -15.03 16.52 -6.33
C ALA A 146 -14.48 15.09 -6.26
N ASP A 147 -15.34 14.08 -6.13
CA ASP A 147 -14.93 12.67 -6.12
C ASP A 147 -14.30 12.23 -7.45
N ILE A 148 -14.88 12.63 -8.59
CA ILE A 148 -14.33 12.29 -9.91
C ILE A 148 -13.00 13.01 -10.17
N ASN A 149 -12.88 14.28 -9.77
CA ASN A 149 -11.60 14.99 -9.83
C ASN A 149 -10.54 14.35 -8.93
N PHE A 150 -10.93 13.85 -7.74
CA PHE A 150 -10.01 13.12 -6.86
C PHE A 150 -9.48 11.85 -7.53
N ILE A 151 -10.39 11.04 -8.08
CA ILE A 151 -10.05 9.80 -8.79
C ILE A 151 -9.16 10.10 -10.00
N TYR A 152 -9.46 11.16 -10.75
CA TYR A 152 -8.64 11.63 -11.86
C TYR A 152 -7.19 11.91 -11.43
N PHE A 153 -6.99 12.76 -10.41
CA PHE A 153 -5.64 13.09 -9.94
C PHE A 153 -4.91 11.87 -9.38
N PHE A 154 -5.63 10.95 -8.75
CA PHE A 154 -5.08 9.64 -8.37
C PHE A 154 -4.54 8.87 -9.57
N VAL A 155 -5.33 8.72 -10.63
CA VAL A 155 -4.90 8.00 -11.84
C VAL A 155 -3.72 8.72 -12.50
N LYS A 156 -3.77 10.05 -12.62
CA LYS A 156 -2.68 10.87 -13.19
C LYS A 156 -1.38 10.69 -12.41
N HIS A 157 -1.40 10.88 -11.10
CA HIS A 157 -0.22 10.71 -10.26
C HIS A 157 0.27 9.26 -10.24
N TYR A 158 -0.61 8.28 -10.30
CA TYR A 158 -0.22 6.87 -10.40
C TYR A 158 0.53 6.59 -11.69
N LYS A 159 0.06 7.12 -12.82
CA LYS A 159 0.74 6.95 -14.10
C LYS A 159 2.06 7.71 -14.22
N GLN A 160 2.22 8.79 -13.46
CA GLN A 160 3.42 9.64 -13.48
C GLN A 160 4.46 9.28 -12.40
N THR A 161 4.11 8.42 -11.43
CA THR A 161 5.00 8.13 -10.29
C THR A 161 5.10 6.63 -9.99
N ASN A 162 6.24 6.19 -9.47
CA ASN A 162 6.42 4.82 -8.95
C ASN A 162 6.04 4.72 -7.45
N ARG A 163 5.04 5.48 -7.00
CA ARG A 163 4.59 5.48 -5.60
C ARG A 163 3.49 4.43 -5.39
N SER A 164 3.31 3.99 -4.15
CA SER A 164 2.22 3.08 -3.81
C SER A 164 0.85 3.76 -3.95
N TYR A 165 -0.22 2.98 -4.19
CA TYR A 165 -1.57 3.55 -4.35
C TYR A 165 -2.00 4.35 -3.12
N ASN A 166 -1.81 3.77 -1.92
CA ASN A 166 -2.19 4.43 -0.66
C ASN A 166 -1.37 5.69 -0.41
N ASP A 167 -0.07 5.73 -0.76
CA ASP A 167 0.71 6.97 -0.65
C ASP A 167 0.14 8.06 -1.54
N ILE A 168 -0.27 7.74 -2.76
CA ILE A 168 -0.87 8.71 -3.68
C ILE A 168 -2.22 9.19 -3.12
N ILE A 169 -3.12 8.24 -2.80
CA ILE A 169 -4.45 8.52 -2.24
C ILE A 169 -4.34 9.38 -0.97
N ASN A 170 -3.34 9.09 -0.12
CA ASN A 170 -3.12 9.75 1.15
C ASN A 170 -2.38 11.10 1.04
N ASN A 171 -1.87 11.48 -0.13
CA ASN A 171 -1.15 12.75 -0.31
C ASN A 171 -1.70 13.69 -1.41
N ILE A 172 -2.71 13.29 -2.18
CA ILE A 172 -3.37 14.19 -3.15
C ILE A 172 -4.03 15.36 -2.43
N ASP A 173 -3.60 16.59 -2.72
CA ASP A 173 -4.32 17.80 -2.37
C ASP A 173 -5.16 18.27 -3.56
N ILE A 174 -6.40 17.79 -3.63
CA ILE A 174 -7.31 18.09 -4.74
C ILE A 174 -7.58 19.59 -4.88
N ASN A 175 -7.61 20.33 -3.76
CA ASN A 175 -7.90 21.76 -3.80
C ASN A 175 -6.76 22.53 -4.45
N THR A 176 -5.52 22.21 -4.08
CA THR A 176 -4.34 22.81 -4.70
C THR A 176 -4.26 22.44 -6.17
N LEU A 177 -4.39 21.15 -6.51
CA LEU A 177 -4.28 20.67 -7.88
C LEU A 177 -5.39 21.21 -8.81
N THR A 178 -6.62 21.32 -8.33
CA THR A 178 -7.70 21.96 -9.11
C THR A 178 -7.45 23.45 -9.29
N LYS A 179 -6.93 24.15 -8.27
CA LYS A 179 -6.64 25.59 -8.34
C LYS A 179 -5.51 25.97 -9.31
N GLU A 180 -4.63 25.04 -9.61
CA GLU A 180 -3.62 25.21 -10.65
C GLU A 180 -4.25 25.29 -12.06
N ILE A 181 -5.48 24.78 -12.24
CA ILE A 181 -6.15 24.65 -13.54
C ILE A 181 -7.39 25.55 -13.66
N SER A 182 -8.16 25.71 -12.58
CA SER A 182 -9.40 26.50 -12.56
C SER A 182 -9.59 27.27 -11.24
N SER A 183 -10.54 28.20 -11.22
CA SER A 183 -10.88 28.99 -10.02
C SER A 183 -11.83 28.27 -9.06
N GLU A 184 -12.20 27.02 -9.34
CA GLU A 184 -13.18 26.27 -8.57
C GLU A 184 -12.66 25.92 -7.17
N ASN A 185 -13.55 26.00 -6.18
CA ASN A 185 -13.25 25.58 -4.81
C ASN A 185 -13.91 24.24 -4.54
N LEU A 186 -13.10 23.21 -4.29
CA LEU A 186 -13.58 21.89 -3.92
C LEU A 186 -13.69 21.76 -2.40
N PRO A 187 -14.55 20.87 -1.89
CA PRO A 187 -14.65 20.59 -0.47
C PRO A 187 -13.31 20.10 0.10
N ASN A 188 -13.14 20.22 1.41
CA ASN A 188 -11.95 19.73 2.09
C ASN A 188 -11.79 18.24 1.80
N ARG A 189 -10.59 17.86 1.36
CA ARG A 189 -10.18 16.50 1.06
C ARG A 189 -10.71 15.47 2.05
N THR A 190 -10.60 15.70 3.35
CA THR A 190 -10.95 14.70 4.37
C THR A 190 -12.44 14.34 4.44
N THR A 191 -13.30 15.02 3.69
CA THR A 191 -14.73 14.70 3.60
C THR A 191 -15.08 13.91 2.33
N LEU A 192 -14.10 13.64 1.46
CA LEU A 192 -14.33 12.91 0.20
C LEU A 192 -14.37 11.40 0.45
N PRO A 193 -15.51 10.74 0.20
CA PRO A 193 -15.64 9.30 0.40
C PRO A 193 -14.69 8.49 -0.48
N SER A 194 -14.39 8.97 -1.69
CA SER A 194 -13.49 8.26 -2.61
C SER A 194 -12.12 7.99 -2.01
N ILE A 195 -11.61 8.81 -1.09
CA ILE A 195 -10.33 8.57 -0.41
C ILE A 195 -10.39 7.28 0.40
N HIS A 196 -11.38 7.18 1.29
CA HIS A 196 -11.53 6.05 2.18
C HIS A 196 -11.82 4.76 1.41
N ILE A 197 -12.60 4.91 0.33
CA ILE A 197 -13.02 3.81 -0.51
C ILE A 197 -11.87 3.27 -1.34
N LEU A 198 -11.09 4.12 -2.00
CA LEU A 198 -9.92 3.68 -2.73
C LEU A 198 -8.90 3.05 -1.79
N ASN A 199 -8.66 3.64 -0.61
CA ASN A 199 -7.76 3.05 0.39
C ASN A 199 -8.16 1.61 0.74
N TYR A 200 -9.46 1.37 0.96
CA TYR A 200 -10.00 0.04 1.19
C TYR A 200 -9.86 -0.88 -0.02
N LEU A 201 -10.22 -0.45 -1.23
CA LEU A 201 -10.11 -1.29 -2.43
C LEU A 201 -8.67 -1.76 -2.70
N PHE A 202 -7.69 -0.87 -2.52
CA PHE A 202 -6.29 -1.19 -2.74
C PHE A 202 -5.63 -1.93 -1.58
N SER A 203 -6.13 -1.75 -0.35
CA SER A 203 -5.54 -2.32 0.88
C SER A 203 -6.63 -2.77 1.89
N PRO A 204 -7.44 -3.78 1.55
CA PRO A 204 -8.63 -4.14 2.35
C PRO A 204 -8.32 -4.76 3.71
N ASP A 205 -7.08 -5.23 3.90
CA ASP A 205 -6.61 -5.73 5.18
C ASP A 205 -6.17 -4.59 6.12
N LEU A 206 -5.92 -3.38 5.60
CA LEU A 206 -5.47 -2.23 6.38
C LEU A 206 -6.59 -1.24 6.69
N TYR A 207 -7.60 -1.15 5.82
CA TYR A 207 -8.70 -0.20 5.95
C TYR A 207 -10.03 -0.93 6.11
N GLU A 208 -11.02 -0.24 6.67
CA GLU A 208 -12.39 -0.73 6.75
C GLU A 208 -13.23 -0.27 5.56
N PRO A 209 -14.23 -1.06 5.14
CA PRO A 209 -15.22 -0.67 4.14
C PRO A 209 -16.20 0.36 4.72
N ILE A 210 -15.70 1.55 5.04
CA ILE A 210 -16.48 2.68 5.55
C ILE A 210 -16.08 3.92 4.76
N GLY A 211 -17.03 4.48 3.98
CA GLY A 211 -16.79 5.66 3.15
C GLY A 211 -16.87 6.99 3.90
N SER A 212 -17.53 7.01 5.07
CA SER A 212 -17.78 8.21 5.87
C SER A 212 -16.75 8.38 6.99
N ARG A 213 -16.06 9.52 7.03
CA ARG A 213 -15.18 9.86 8.15
C ARG A 213 -15.96 9.96 9.47
N GLU A 214 -17.14 10.56 9.45
CA GLU A 214 -17.95 10.72 10.67
C GLU A 214 -18.39 9.38 11.25
N ASP A 215 -18.73 8.41 10.40
CA ASP A 215 -19.13 7.09 10.90
C ASP A 215 -17.93 6.31 11.45
N LYS A 216 -16.76 6.45 10.82
CA LYS A 216 -15.50 5.96 11.38
C LYS A 216 -15.23 6.55 12.77
N GLN A 217 -15.43 7.86 12.95
CA GLN A 217 -15.27 8.54 14.25
C GLN A 217 -16.25 8.03 15.30
N LYS A 218 -17.54 7.90 14.96
CA LYS A 218 -18.57 7.38 15.87
C LYS A 218 -18.23 5.95 16.32
N ILE A 219 -17.77 5.10 15.42
CA ILE A 219 -17.35 3.74 15.75
C ILE A 219 -16.18 3.77 16.72
N VAL A 220 -15.08 4.47 16.39
CA VAL A 220 -13.91 4.54 17.28
C VAL A 220 -14.27 5.08 18.66
N THR A 221 -15.01 6.19 18.71
CA THR A 221 -15.50 6.79 19.97
C THR A 221 -16.34 5.80 20.78
N SER A 222 -17.19 5.00 20.14
CA SER A 222 -18.04 4.04 20.83
C SER A 222 -17.26 2.90 21.51
N PHE A 223 -16.11 2.52 20.95
CA PHE A 223 -15.26 1.46 21.51
C PHE A 223 -14.18 1.99 22.45
N MET A 224 -13.66 3.19 22.21
CA MET A 224 -12.46 3.72 22.88
C MET A 224 -12.74 4.95 23.76
N GLY A 225 -13.96 5.51 23.72
CA GLY A 225 -14.38 6.68 24.49
C GLY A 225 -13.96 8.03 23.89
N ASP A 226 -12.86 8.06 23.14
CA ASP A 226 -12.36 9.21 22.37
C ASP A 226 -11.71 8.69 21.07
N TYR A 227 -11.34 9.59 20.14
CA TYR A 227 -10.65 9.23 18.90
C TYR A 227 -9.54 10.23 18.55
N ASP A 228 -8.39 9.72 18.08
CA ASP A 228 -7.41 10.56 17.38
C ASP A 228 -7.79 10.61 15.89
N ILE A 229 -7.97 11.82 15.39
CA ILE A 229 -8.32 12.12 14.01
C ILE A 229 -7.32 11.55 12.99
N ASP A 230 -6.08 11.33 13.40
CA ASP A 230 -4.98 10.82 12.58
C ASP A 230 -4.77 9.29 12.73
N CYS A 231 -5.38 8.65 13.74
CA CYS A 231 -5.27 7.21 13.98
C CYS A 231 -6.55 6.44 13.62
N LEU A 232 -7.58 7.14 13.15
CA LEU A 232 -8.92 6.61 12.88
C LEU A 232 -8.96 5.24 12.17
N ASP A 233 -8.19 5.07 11.09
CA ASP A 233 -8.16 3.81 10.32
C ASP A 233 -7.40 2.68 11.06
N GLU A 234 -6.36 3.02 11.83
CA GLU A 234 -5.61 2.08 12.67
C GLU A 234 -6.46 1.63 13.86
N ASP A 235 -7.17 2.55 14.50
CA ASP A 235 -8.07 2.28 15.62
C ASP A 235 -9.21 1.36 15.18
N LEU A 236 -9.80 1.62 14.01
CA LEU A 236 -10.80 0.72 13.41
C LEU A 236 -10.25 -0.68 13.15
N ARG A 237 -9.04 -0.77 12.60
CA ARG A 237 -8.36 -2.05 12.38
C ARG A 237 -8.12 -2.79 13.71
N ASN A 238 -7.69 -2.08 14.75
CA ASN A 238 -7.48 -2.64 16.08
C ASN A 238 -8.79 -3.10 16.72
N ILE A 239 -9.86 -2.33 16.58
CA ILE A 239 -11.22 -2.70 17.00
C ILE A 239 -11.64 -4.00 16.29
N ARG A 240 -11.43 -4.11 14.97
CA ARG A 240 -11.73 -5.32 14.20
C ARG A 240 -10.99 -6.55 14.74
N ILE A 241 -9.69 -6.43 14.97
CA ILE A 241 -8.83 -7.51 15.49
C ILE A 241 -9.27 -7.92 16.90
N ASN A 242 -9.49 -6.94 17.78
CA ASN A 242 -9.82 -7.17 19.20
C ASN A 242 -11.23 -7.76 19.41
N ASN A 243 -12.15 -7.57 18.45
CA ASN A 243 -13.51 -8.11 18.52
C ASN A 243 -13.67 -9.45 17.79
N GLY A 244 -12.57 -10.18 17.57
CA GLY A 244 -12.62 -11.61 17.20
C GLY A 244 -12.70 -11.92 15.71
N LEU A 245 -12.56 -10.92 14.82
CA LEU A 245 -12.26 -11.16 13.41
C LEU A 245 -10.78 -11.54 13.29
N LYS A 246 -10.51 -12.83 13.11
CA LYS A 246 -9.15 -13.38 13.09
C LYS A 246 -8.39 -12.87 11.86
N ASP A 247 -7.09 -12.58 12.02
CA ASP A 247 -6.11 -12.34 10.93
C ASP A 247 -6.17 -13.41 9.80
N SER A 248 -6.77 -14.58 10.06
CA SER A 248 -6.93 -15.68 9.09
C SER A 248 -7.93 -15.41 7.97
N ASP A 249 -8.74 -14.35 8.07
CA ASP A 249 -9.78 -14.01 7.11
C ASP A 249 -9.40 -12.76 6.28
N SER A 250 -8.13 -12.66 5.86
CA SER A 250 -7.68 -11.60 4.94
C SER A 250 -8.60 -11.57 3.73
N LEU A 251 -9.32 -10.45 3.56
CA LEU A 251 -10.24 -10.25 2.45
C LEU A 251 -9.45 -10.24 1.13
N PHE A 252 -8.19 -9.80 1.19
CA PHE A 252 -7.24 -9.89 0.09
C PHE A 252 -6.91 -11.35 -0.27
N LEU A 253 -6.58 -12.21 0.70
CA LEU A 253 -6.29 -13.64 0.46
C LEU A 253 -7.53 -14.40 -0.02
N ILE A 254 -8.70 -14.12 0.57
CA ILE A 254 -9.99 -14.66 0.17
C ILE A 254 -10.29 -14.33 -1.30
N ALA A 255 -10.03 -13.10 -1.74
CA ALA A 255 -10.21 -12.64 -3.12
C ALA A 255 -9.18 -13.22 -4.11
N MET A 256 -7.94 -13.46 -3.67
CA MET A 256 -6.84 -13.94 -4.51
C MET A 256 -6.91 -15.44 -4.85
N GLU A 257 -7.68 -16.25 -4.10
CA GLU A 257 -7.81 -17.70 -4.34
C GLU A 257 -8.38 -18.08 -5.73
N PHE A 258 -9.04 -17.14 -6.45
CA PHE A 258 -9.73 -17.46 -7.70
C PHE A 258 -8.99 -17.12 -9.01
N ASN A 259 -7.74 -16.63 -8.97
CA ASN A 259 -6.93 -16.57 -10.20
C ASN A 259 -6.35 -17.96 -10.59
N GLY A 260 -7.26 -18.91 -10.81
CA GLY A 260 -7.15 -19.93 -11.86
C GLY A 260 -6.15 -21.08 -11.73
N LYS A 261 -5.49 -21.32 -10.57
CA LYS A 261 -4.54 -22.47 -10.46
C LYS A 261 -4.62 -23.35 -9.21
N LEU A 262 -5.55 -23.14 -8.28
CA LEU A 262 -5.69 -24.02 -7.11
C LEU A 262 -6.94 -24.89 -7.21
N LYS A 263 -6.86 -25.94 -8.05
CA LYS A 263 -7.82 -27.05 -7.98
C LYS A 263 -7.61 -27.83 -6.69
N LYS A 264 -8.66 -27.88 -5.87
CA LYS A 264 -9.05 -28.93 -4.90
C LYS A 264 -7.96 -29.98 -4.60
N ARG A 265 -7.36 -29.91 -3.41
CA ARG A 265 -6.95 -31.11 -2.68
C ARG A 265 -7.68 -31.20 -1.36
N LYS A 266 -8.23 -32.39 -1.16
CA LYS A 266 -9.13 -32.80 -0.08
C LYS A 266 -8.52 -32.55 1.30
N LYS A 267 -9.42 -32.29 2.25
CA LYS A 267 -9.32 -32.68 3.67
C LYS A 267 -8.54 -33.99 3.80
N GLU A 268 -7.33 -33.91 4.32
CA GLU A 268 -6.68 -35.02 5.00
C GLU A 268 -5.79 -34.42 6.09
N SER A 269 -6.18 -34.73 7.33
CA SER A 269 -5.48 -34.55 8.60
C SER A 269 -4.55 -33.35 8.77
N LEU A 270 -4.95 -32.44 9.66
CA LEU A 270 -4.01 -31.73 10.53
C LEU A 270 -3.07 -32.76 11.20
N PRO A 271 -1.76 -32.53 11.14
CA PRO A 271 -0.99 -32.51 12.36
C PRO A 271 -0.16 -31.21 12.46
N ASN A 272 -0.23 -30.60 13.64
CA ASN A 272 0.61 -29.52 14.20
C ASN A 272 1.87 -29.16 13.40
N ILE A 273 1.88 -28.02 12.69
CA ILE A 273 3.10 -27.41 12.11
C ILE A 273 3.09 -25.89 12.32
N LEU A 274 4.27 -25.39 12.73
CA LEU A 274 4.66 -24.01 13.02
C LEU A 274 4.32 -22.96 11.93
N LYS A 275 4.14 -21.72 12.40
CA LYS A 275 3.74 -20.49 11.69
C LYS A 275 4.74 -20.09 10.58
N LYS A 276 4.24 -19.93 9.34
CA LYS A 276 5.01 -19.61 8.11
C LYS A 276 5.30 -18.11 7.92
N ALA A 277 6.42 -17.81 7.24
CA ALA A 277 6.85 -16.50 6.73
C ALA A 277 6.02 -15.99 5.53
N PHE A 278 5.87 -14.67 5.36
CA PHE A 278 5.18 -14.02 4.24
C PHE A 278 6.14 -13.14 3.41
N ILE A 279 6.07 -13.22 2.08
CA ILE A 279 7.00 -12.60 1.12
C ILE A 279 6.20 -11.64 0.23
N ASN A 280 6.37 -10.32 0.40
CA ASN A 280 5.67 -9.32 -0.43
C ASN A 280 6.45 -8.96 -1.67
N HIS A 281 5.76 -8.57 -2.74
CA HIS A 281 6.31 -8.55 -4.08
C HIS A 281 6.18 -7.21 -4.92
N THR A 282 7.21 -6.47 -5.43
CA THR A 282 7.15 -5.57 -6.65
C THR A 282 8.46 -5.37 -7.48
N LYS A 283 8.48 -5.44 -8.88
CA LYS A 283 9.59 -5.36 -9.95
C LYS A 283 10.05 -3.95 -10.42
N LYS A 284 11.38 -3.65 -10.34
CA LYS A 284 12.35 -2.78 -11.15
C LYS A 284 11.97 -1.31 -11.54
N SER A 285 12.83 -0.25 -11.57
CA SER A 285 14.24 -0.10 -12.02
C SER A 285 14.91 1.28 -11.66
N ARG A 286 16.23 1.39 -11.94
CA ARG A 286 17.21 2.52 -11.93
C ARG A 286 16.69 3.83 -12.65
N LYS A 287 17.25 5.06 -12.58
CA LYS A 287 18.51 5.73 -12.14
C LYS A 287 18.26 7.28 -12.27
N ILE A 288 18.96 8.14 -11.49
CA ILE A 288 19.66 9.41 -11.89
C ILE A 288 19.65 10.50 -10.78
N LYS A 289 20.87 10.82 -10.35
CA LYS A 289 21.56 12.10 -10.08
C LYS A 289 20.86 13.32 -9.44
N ASP A 290 21.56 13.75 -8.39
CA ASP A 290 21.97 15.09 -7.97
C ASP A 290 20.93 16.14 -7.51
N ILE A 291 21.08 16.38 -6.20
CA ILE A 291 20.55 17.38 -5.28
C ILE A 291 20.67 18.82 -5.83
N ASN A 292 19.62 19.64 -5.63
CA ASN A 292 19.81 20.90 -4.90
C ASN A 292 18.53 21.47 -4.29
N THR A 293 18.62 21.68 -2.98
CA THR A 293 17.68 22.35 -2.09
C THR A 293 18.05 23.82 -1.96
N LYS A 294 17.04 24.70 -1.93
CA LYS A 294 16.99 26.01 -1.25
C LYS A 294 15.54 26.50 -1.39
N ASP A 295 14.72 26.29 -0.36
CA ASP A 295 14.30 27.27 0.67
C ASP A 295 13.49 28.43 0.04
N ARG A 296 12.31 28.89 0.51
CA ARG A 296 11.61 28.88 1.81
C ARG A 296 10.26 29.62 1.54
N ASP A 297 9.17 29.55 2.29
CA ASP A 297 9.00 29.63 3.74
C ASP A 297 7.51 29.36 4.10
N LYS A 298 7.25 29.13 5.40
CA LYS A 298 5.98 28.83 6.13
C LYS A 298 5.82 27.32 6.44
N ARG A 299 6.56 26.75 7.40
CA ARG A 299 6.49 26.87 8.88
C ARG A 299 5.11 26.51 9.45
N PHE A 300 5.09 25.44 10.27
CA PHE A 300 3.95 24.79 10.97
C PHE A 300 3.06 23.82 10.15
N ASN A 301 3.57 22.60 9.92
CA ASN A 301 2.89 21.28 10.01
C ASN A 301 3.76 20.12 9.49
N LEU A 302 5.04 20.38 9.20
CA LEU A 302 6.09 19.37 9.02
C LEU A 302 6.51 18.71 10.35
N GLU A 303 6.32 19.37 11.50
CA GLU A 303 6.88 18.92 12.77
C GLU A 303 6.29 17.60 13.29
N LYS A 304 5.02 17.25 12.99
CA LYS A 304 4.39 15.99 13.44
C LYS A 304 4.84 14.79 12.59
N GLN A 305 4.86 14.95 11.27
CA GLN A 305 5.33 13.93 10.33
C GLN A 305 6.86 13.76 10.39
N GLU A 306 7.59 14.87 10.57
CA GLU A 306 9.00 14.81 10.94
C GLU A 306 9.18 14.23 12.33
N LYS A 307 8.28 14.44 13.31
CA LYS A 307 8.35 13.80 14.65
C LYS A 307 8.12 12.30 14.58
N GLU A 308 7.15 11.81 13.81
CA GLU A 308 6.82 10.39 13.73
C GLU A 308 7.84 9.62 12.89
N ASN A 309 8.26 10.18 11.76
CA ASN A 309 9.40 9.65 11.01
C ASN A 309 10.68 9.82 11.79
N LYS A 310 10.91 10.94 12.49
CA LYS A 310 11.99 11.03 13.48
C LYS A 310 11.80 10.00 14.55
N CYS A 311 10.62 9.69 15.06
CA CYS A 311 10.48 8.75 16.17
C CYS A 311 10.73 7.33 15.70
N LYS A 312 10.26 6.92 14.51
CA LYS A 312 10.59 5.61 13.91
C LYS A 312 12.07 5.52 13.52
N ILE A 313 12.62 6.57 12.91
CA ILE A 313 14.05 6.68 12.61
C ILE A 313 14.83 6.71 13.92
N LEU A 314 14.47 7.51 14.91
CA LEU A 314 15.12 7.62 16.22
C LEU A 314 14.97 6.32 17.00
N ASN A 315 13.87 5.59 16.88
CA ASN A 315 13.68 4.30 17.53
C ASN A 315 14.53 3.22 16.84
N GLY A 316 14.61 3.22 15.51
CA GLY A 316 15.55 2.39 14.76
C GLY A 316 17.01 2.75 15.05
N LEU A 317 17.35 4.04 15.05
CA LEU A 317 18.66 4.59 15.39
C LEU A 317 19.02 4.28 16.85
N ARG A 318 18.07 4.38 17.78
CA ARG A 318 18.23 4.03 19.20
C ARG A 318 18.37 2.53 19.37
N ALA A 319 17.62 1.72 18.63
CA ALA A 319 17.75 0.27 18.64
C ALA A 319 19.13 -0.15 18.13
N GLU A 320 19.58 0.40 17.02
CA GLU A 320 20.93 0.20 16.50
C GLU A 320 21.99 0.67 17.48
N GLU A 321 21.85 1.85 18.08
CA GLU A 321 22.78 2.36 19.08
C GLU A 321 22.82 1.45 20.32
N LEU A 322 21.66 1.00 20.80
CA LEU A 322 21.52 0.12 21.94
C LEU A 322 22.18 -1.25 21.66
N VAL A 323 21.99 -1.81 20.46
CA VAL A 323 22.68 -3.04 20.03
C VAL A 323 24.17 -2.81 19.81
N TYR A 324 24.58 -1.66 19.26
CA TYR A 324 25.98 -1.29 19.08
C TYR A 324 26.70 -1.19 20.43
N GLN A 325 26.12 -0.49 21.41
CA GLN A 325 26.65 -0.39 22.76
C GLN A 325 26.70 -1.73 23.47
N TYR A 326 25.72 -2.61 23.21
CA TYR A 326 25.74 -3.98 23.68
C TYR A 326 26.90 -4.79 23.08
N GLU A 327 27.17 -4.64 21.78
CA GLU A 327 28.27 -5.34 21.09
C GLU A 327 29.65 -4.81 21.47
N LEU A 328 29.82 -3.49 21.63
CA LEU A 328 31.09 -2.89 22.01
C LEU A 328 31.65 -3.47 23.31
N LYS A 329 30.79 -3.89 24.24
CA LYS A 329 31.17 -4.51 25.51
C LYS A 329 31.71 -5.94 25.35
N ARG A 330 31.40 -6.60 24.24
CA ARG A 330 31.67 -8.03 24.01
C ARG A 330 32.72 -8.28 22.93
N ILE A 331 32.91 -7.30 22.05
CA ILE A 331 33.76 -7.46 20.88
C ILE A 331 35.26 -7.31 21.21
N ASN A 332 36.06 -8.30 20.81
CA ASN A 332 37.51 -8.14 20.69
C ASN A 332 37.86 -7.40 19.38
N LYS A 333 38.07 -6.08 19.44
CA LYS A 333 38.36 -5.23 18.28
C LYS A 333 39.61 -5.67 17.51
N SER A 334 40.69 -6.07 18.20
CA SER A 334 41.91 -6.54 17.55
C SER A 334 41.67 -7.78 16.70
N LYS A 335 40.81 -8.69 17.20
CA LYS A 335 40.43 -9.88 16.44
C LYS A 335 39.59 -9.52 15.22
N LEU A 336 38.63 -8.61 15.35
CA LEU A 336 37.83 -8.14 14.22
C LEU A 336 38.72 -7.49 13.13
N VAL A 337 39.68 -6.63 13.51
CA VAL A 337 40.60 -6.02 12.54
C VAL A 337 41.40 -7.08 11.78
N ASN A 338 41.90 -8.11 12.47
CA ASN A 338 42.62 -9.21 11.83
C ASN A 338 41.76 -10.00 10.84
N LEU A 339 40.46 -10.11 11.09
CA LEU A 339 39.53 -10.76 10.16
C LEU A 339 39.22 -9.87 8.96
N LEU A 340 38.98 -8.57 9.18
CA LEU A 340 38.66 -7.60 8.13
C LEU A 340 39.84 -7.37 7.17
N THR A 341 41.07 -7.28 7.69
CA THR A 341 42.30 -7.12 6.88
C THR A 341 42.58 -8.31 5.94
N ARG A 342 41.94 -9.46 6.17
CA ARG A 342 42.04 -10.64 5.29
C ARG A 342 40.98 -10.65 4.19
N MET A 343 40.01 -9.74 4.22
CA MET A 343 38.95 -9.66 3.23
C MET A 343 39.29 -8.61 2.17
N ASP A 344 39.26 -9.02 0.90
CA ASP A 344 39.53 -8.13 -0.24
C ASP A 344 38.66 -6.87 -0.28
N LYS A 345 37.41 -6.97 0.23
CA LYS A 345 36.47 -5.83 0.30
C LYS A 345 36.94 -4.70 1.23
N PHE A 346 37.81 -4.98 2.19
CA PHE A 346 38.26 -4.02 3.20
C PHE A 346 39.70 -3.56 2.98
N ASN A 347 40.43 -4.15 2.04
CA ASN A 347 41.83 -3.82 1.71
C ASN A 347 42.04 -2.37 1.26
N ASN A 348 40.98 -1.69 0.80
CA ASN A 348 41.03 -0.28 0.35
C ASN A 348 40.85 0.73 1.50
N LEU A 349 40.55 0.30 2.73
CA LEU A 349 40.42 1.20 3.87
C LEU A 349 41.81 1.56 4.42
N SER A 350 42.18 2.83 4.25
CA SER A 350 43.52 3.35 4.55
C SER A 350 43.98 3.14 6.00
N ASN A 351 43.08 2.92 6.98
CA ASN A 351 43.44 2.55 8.34
C ASN A 351 42.33 1.85 9.15
N ILE A 352 42.07 0.56 8.89
CA ILE A 352 41.05 -0.24 9.61
C ILE A 352 41.20 -0.17 11.14
N HIS A 353 42.43 -0.10 11.66
CA HIS A 353 42.67 -0.01 13.10
C HIS A 353 42.16 1.29 13.73
N LYS A 354 42.32 2.43 13.04
CA LYS A 354 41.87 3.74 13.54
C LYS A 354 40.36 3.91 13.42
N ASP A 355 39.77 3.30 12.40
CA ASP A 355 38.35 3.46 12.08
C ASP A 355 37.48 2.31 12.59
N ILE A 356 38.03 1.40 13.41
CA ILE A 356 37.34 0.16 13.80
C ILE A 356 35.98 0.41 14.46
N ASP A 357 35.85 1.48 15.25
CA ASP A 357 34.58 1.83 15.91
C ASP A 357 33.53 2.35 14.93
N LEU A 358 33.97 3.02 13.87
CA LEU A 358 33.11 3.44 12.76
C LEU A 358 32.73 2.23 11.88
N ILE A 359 33.67 1.30 11.68
CA ILE A 359 33.48 0.09 10.89
C ILE A 359 32.51 -0.88 11.57
N ILE A 360 32.54 -0.98 12.91
CA ILE A 360 31.58 -1.80 13.66
C ILE A 360 30.15 -1.32 13.38
N HIS A 361 29.91 -0.02 13.20
CA HIS A 361 28.61 0.53 12.81
C HIS A 361 28.52 0.76 11.29
N TYR A 362 28.57 -0.36 10.56
CA TYR A 362 28.94 -0.44 9.16
C TYR A 362 27.96 0.26 8.20
N SER A 363 26.65 0.09 8.41
CA SER A 363 25.64 0.67 7.52
C SER A 363 25.65 2.20 7.55
N LYS A 364 25.83 2.80 8.73
CA LYS A 364 25.79 4.26 8.89
C LYS A 364 27.05 4.98 8.43
N ASN A 365 28.21 4.36 8.58
CA ASN A 365 29.49 5.04 8.39
C ASN A 365 30.21 4.70 7.08
N ILE A 366 29.84 3.59 6.42
CA ILE A 366 30.61 3.06 5.29
C ILE A 366 29.72 2.78 4.09
N TYR A 367 28.58 2.10 4.29
CA TYR A 367 27.64 1.80 3.21
C TYR A 367 26.20 1.93 3.68
N ALA A 368 25.55 3.07 3.38
CA ALA A 368 24.15 3.36 3.72
C ALA A 368 23.11 2.38 3.13
N LYS A 369 23.54 1.44 2.28
CA LYS A 369 22.72 0.37 1.71
C LYS A 369 23.24 -1.02 2.06
N ALA A 370 24.05 -1.13 3.11
CA ALA A 370 24.55 -2.41 3.60
C ALA A 370 23.35 -3.27 4.03
N PRO A 371 23.36 -4.58 3.71
CA PRO A 371 22.28 -5.50 4.09
C PRO A 371 22.41 -6.04 5.53
N PHE A 372 23.12 -5.28 6.39
CA PHE A 372 23.35 -5.51 7.82
C PHE A 372 23.81 -4.19 8.46
N ASP A 373 23.56 -4.00 9.75
CA ASP A 373 23.85 -2.75 10.46
C ASP A 373 25.20 -2.76 11.18
N ILE A 374 25.52 -3.88 11.84
CA ILE A 374 26.66 -3.98 12.76
C ILE A 374 27.59 -5.12 12.32
N LEU A 375 28.91 -4.87 12.40
CA LEU A 375 29.95 -5.88 12.27
C LEU A 375 30.47 -6.31 13.63
N SER A 376 30.51 -7.61 13.84
CA SER A 376 31.13 -8.23 15.01
C SER A 376 31.96 -9.43 14.58
N HIS A 377 32.40 -10.24 15.55
CA HIS A 377 32.99 -11.55 15.28
C HIS A 377 32.43 -12.60 16.22
N ARG A 378 32.34 -13.82 15.70
CA ARG A 378 32.04 -15.02 16.48
C ARG A 378 33.10 -16.05 16.13
N ASN A 379 33.86 -16.47 17.14
CA ASN A 379 35.03 -17.33 16.93
C ASN A 379 35.99 -16.68 15.91
N ASP A 380 36.40 -17.41 14.87
CA ASP A 380 37.32 -16.91 13.83
C ASP A 380 36.59 -16.42 12.57
N ASN A 381 35.30 -16.10 12.68
CA ASN A 381 34.49 -15.60 11.58
C ASN A 381 33.93 -14.20 11.89
N ILE A 382 33.72 -13.42 10.83
CA ILE A 382 32.97 -12.17 10.91
C ILE A 382 31.51 -12.51 11.13
N LEU A 383 30.87 -11.78 12.03
CA LEU A 383 29.44 -11.85 12.29
C LEU A 383 28.78 -10.59 11.75
N TYR A 384 27.82 -10.76 10.86
CA TYR A 384 26.96 -9.69 10.34
C TYR A 384 25.70 -9.63 11.18
N ILE A 385 25.40 -8.47 11.75
CA ILE A 385 24.26 -8.27 12.64
C ILE A 385 23.31 -7.28 12.00
N GLU A 386 22.07 -7.71 11.77
CA GLU A 386 20.96 -6.85 11.35
C GLU A 386 20.12 -6.48 12.56
N VAL A 387 19.78 -5.19 12.70
CA VAL A 387 19.02 -4.70 13.85
C VAL A 387 17.60 -4.35 13.42
N LYS A 388 16.62 -4.93 14.11
CA LYS A 388 15.19 -4.62 13.94
C LYS A 388 14.64 -4.00 15.22
N SER A 389 13.81 -2.99 15.10
CA SER A 389 13.01 -2.47 16.21
C SER A 389 11.54 -2.81 15.99
N THR A 390 10.84 -3.30 17.00
CA THR A 390 9.40 -3.54 16.91
C THR A 390 8.72 -3.31 18.25
N THR A 391 7.45 -2.89 18.21
CA THR A 391 6.54 -2.86 19.36
C THR A 391 5.54 -4.03 19.31
N SER A 392 5.66 -4.90 18.30
CA SER A 392 4.72 -5.99 18.01
C SER A 392 5.46 -7.30 17.83
N ASP A 393 4.72 -8.36 17.53
CA ASP A 393 5.28 -9.68 17.24
C ASP A 393 5.73 -9.84 15.78
N VAL A 394 5.90 -8.75 15.04
CA VAL A 394 6.27 -8.76 13.61
C VAL A 394 7.53 -7.95 13.38
N ILE A 395 8.44 -8.48 12.57
CA ILE A 395 9.63 -7.81 12.07
C ILE A 395 9.65 -7.85 10.54
N PHE A 396 10.29 -6.86 9.92
CA PHE A 396 10.33 -6.68 8.47
C PHE A 396 11.77 -6.72 7.97
N PHE A 397 12.00 -7.41 6.86
CA PHE A 397 13.26 -7.46 6.15
C PHE A 397 13.13 -6.87 4.75
N SER A 398 14.19 -6.23 4.28
CA SER A 398 14.34 -5.97 2.85
C SER A 398 14.74 -7.24 2.10
N LEU A 399 14.53 -7.24 0.78
CA LEU A 399 14.98 -8.34 -0.08
C LEU A 399 16.50 -8.58 0.02
N ASN A 400 17.29 -7.49 0.12
CA ASN A 400 18.75 -7.59 0.16
C ASN A 400 19.24 -8.22 1.46
N GLU A 401 18.61 -7.88 2.60
CA GLU A 401 18.92 -8.51 3.89
C GLU A 401 18.68 -10.02 3.84
N ILE A 402 17.56 -10.48 3.24
CA ILE A 402 17.26 -11.91 3.16
C ILE A 402 18.20 -12.66 2.22
N ILE A 403 18.55 -12.07 1.06
CA ILE A 403 19.54 -12.67 0.16
C ILE A 403 20.89 -12.78 0.87
N PHE A 404 21.31 -11.69 1.52
CA PHE A 404 22.58 -11.66 2.24
C PHE A 404 22.59 -12.65 3.41
N ALA A 405 21.50 -12.74 4.17
CA ALA A 405 21.32 -13.70 5.25
C ALA A 405 21.40 -15.15 4.75
N TYR A 406 20.82 -15.45 3.58
CA TYR A 406 20.90 -16.78 2.97
C TYR A 406 22.34 -17.14 2.56
N GLU A 407 23.05 -16.22 1.92
CA GLU A 407 24.45 -16.40 1.50
C GLU A 407 25.42 -16.52 2.69
N ASN A 408 25.10 -15.87 3.81
CA ASN A 408 25.95 -15.77 4.99
C ASN A 408 25.33 -16.45 6.22
N TYR A 409 24.46 -17.45 6.06
CA TYR A 409 23.60 -17.96 7.15
C TYR A 409 24.37 -18.44 8.40
N ASN A 410 25.61 -18.92 8.25
CA ASN A 410 26.45 -19.35 9.38
C ASN A 410 26.99 -18.18 10.22
N ASN A 411 26.94 -16.98 9.66
CA ASN A 411 27.64 -15.78 10.12
C ASN A 411 26.72 -14.55 10.09
N TYR A 412 25.40 -14.75 10.08
CA TYR A 412 24.39 -13.69 10.06
C TYR A 412 23.44 -13.86 11.24
N GLU A 413 23.20 -12.78 11.99
CA GLU A 413 22.34 -12.76 13.16
C GLU A 413 21.38 -11.58 13.09
N VAL A 414 20.15 -11.78 13.57
CA VAL A 414 19.19 -10.69 13.72
C VAL A 414 19.01 -10.37 15.19
N ARG A 415 19.06 -9.08 15.50
CA ARG A 415 18.79 -8.59 16.85
C ARG A 415 17.57 -7.71 16.83
N ILE A 416 16.64 -8.05 17.70
CA ILE A 416 15.36 -7.36 17.76
C ILE A 416 15.32 -6.58 19.05
N VAL A 417 15.13 -5.28 18.95
CA VAL A 417 14.87 -4.40 20.10
C VAL A 417 13.37 -4.24 20.24
N LYS A 418 12.83 -4.70 21.37
CA LYS A 418 11.44 -4.54 21.76
C LYS A 418 11.42 -4.09 23.22
N ASP A 419 10.72 -3.00 23.49
CA ASP A 419 10.59 -2.44 24.85
C ASP A 419 11.94 -2.24 25.56
N ASP A 420 12.94 -1.71 24.82
CA ASP A 420 14.34 -1.49 25.24
C ASP A 420 15.15 -2.76 25.58
N GLU A 421 14.59 -3.95 25.37
CA GLU A 421 15.28 -5.23 25.52
C GLU A 421 15.80 -5.76 24.18
N ILE A 422 16.97 -6.40 24.19
CA ILE A 422 17.60 -7.01 23.02
C ILE A 422 17.33 -8.50 23.01
N TYR A 423 16.63 -8.95 21.97
CA TYR A 423 16.39 -10.35 21.68
C TYR A 423 17.30 -10.79 20.54
N ILE A 424 17.95 -11.94 20.70
CA ILE A 424 18.75 -12.58 19.65
C ILE A 424 17.85 -13.54 18.90
N PHE A 425 17.67 -13.31 17.61
CA PHE A 425 16.82 -14.12 16.74
C PHE A 425 17.67 -14.86 15.71
N GLU A 426 17.70 -16.18 15.84
CA GLU A 426 18.34 -17.06 14.87
C GLU A 426 17.39 -17.34 13.71
N LEU A 427 17.72 -16.86 12.51
CA LEU A 427 16.99 -17.26 11.31
C LEU A 427 17.39 -18.69 10.95
N GLU A 428 16.45 -19.62 11.11
CA GLU A 428 16.66 -21.00 10.69
C GLU A 428 16.96 -21.08 9.19
N LYS A 429 17.96 -21.89 8.83
CA LYS A 429 18.40 -22.09 7.44
C LYS A 429 17.26 -22.56 6.53
N ASP A 430 16.35 -23.37 7.05
CA ASP A 430 15.20 -23.88 6.29
C ASP A 430 14.15 -22.79 6.04
N ILE A 431 13.99 -21.84 6.96
CA ILE A 431 13.16 -20.64 6.76
C ILE A 431 13.77 -19.78 5.66
N LEU A 432 15.07 -19.48 5.73
CA LEU A 432 15.79 -18.71 4.71
C LEU A 432 15.72 -19.39 3.33
N LYS A 433 15.93 -20.70 3.27
CA LYS A 433 15.85 -21.49 2.04
C LYS A 433 14.44 -21.49 1.46
N SER A 434 13.41 -21.63 2.29
CA SER A 434 12.01 -21.55 1.88
C SER A 434 11.68 -20.18 1.31
N ILE A 435 12.15 -19.10 1.98
CA ILE A 435 11.98 -17.74 1.50
C ILE A 435 12.70 -17.56 0.16
N TYR A 436 13.97 -17.91 0.08
CA TYR A 436 14.78 -17.78 -1.13
C TYR A 436 14.20 -18.54 -2.34
N GLN A 437 13.74 -19.78 -2.14
CA GLN A 437 13.10 -20.56 -3.19
C GLN A 437 11.77 -19.97 -3.67
N THR A 438 11.08 -19.24 -2.80
CA THR A 438 9.83 -18.56 -3.15
C THR A 438 10.11 -17.26 -3.89
N ILE A 439 11.17 -16.53 -3.51
CA ILE A 439 11.70 -15.37 -4.24
C ILE A 439 12.05 -15.77 -5.69
N ASP A 440 12.85 -16.82 -5.85
CA ASP A 440 13.39 -17.28 -7.15
C ASP A 440 12.29 -17.73 -8.13
N LYS A 441 11.17 -18.23 -7.61
CA LYS A 441 10.05 -18.76 -8.41
C LYS A 441 8.95 -17.75 -8.71
N THR A 442 9.04 -16.52 -8.18
CA THR A 442 7.94 -15.57 -8.27
C THR A 442 8.19 -14.48 -9.34
N PRO A 443 7.23 -14.23 -10.26
CA PRO A 443 7.43 -13.25 -11.34
C PRO A 443 7.42 -11.77 -10.91
N TYR A 444 6.91 -11.46 -9.73
CA TYR A 444 6.83 -10.12 -9.14
C TYR A 444 8.18 -9.77 -8.43
N THR A 445 8.70 -8.51 -8.34
CA THR A 445 9.82 -8.25 -7.35
C THR A 445 9.35 -8.20 -5.92
N ILE A 446 10.04 -7.61 -4.93
CA ILE A 446 9.74 -7.78 -3.49
C ILE A 446 10.01 -6.48 -2.75
N GLU A 447 8.99 -5.94 -2.07
CA GLU A 447 9.15 -4.77 -1.22
C GLU A 447 9.75 -5.20 0.11
N ASN A 448 8.98 -5.95 0.90
CA ASN A 448 9.32 -6.27 2.28
C ASN A 448 9.00 -7.75 2.58
N ILE A 449 9.76 -8.39 3.45
CA ILE A 449 9.53 -9.77 3.91
C ILE A 449 9.21 -9.69 5.40
N SER A 450 8.01 -10.11 5.82
CA SER A 450 7.60 -10.04 7.22
C SER A 450 7.70 -11.40 7.90
N LEU A 451 8.28 -11.41 9.10
CA LEU A 451 8.37 -12.58 9.97
C LEU A 451 7.63 -12.29 11.28
N ARG A 452 6.76 -13.21 11.68
CA ARG A 452 6.15 -13.17 13.02
C ARG A 452 7.09 -13.88 13.99
N VAL A 453 7.52 -13.19 15.03
CA VAL A 453 8.45 -13.66 16.04
C VAL A 453 7.71 -13.82 17.35
N ASN A 454 7.96 -14.93 18.05
CA ASN A 454 7.43 -15.12 19.40
C ASN A 454 8.50 -14.70 20.40
N PHE A 455 8.25 -13.61 21.12
CA PHE A 455 9.11 -13.14 22.20
C PHE A 455 8.70 -13.90 23.47
N LEU A 456 9.52 -14.86 23.89
CA LEU A 456 9.34 -15.60 25.15
C LEU A 456 10.22 -15.03 26.24
#